data_AF-A0A914VZV1-F1
#
_entry.id   AF-A0A914VZV1-F1
#
_cell.length_a   1.000
_cell.length_b   1.000
_cell.length_c   1.000
_cell.angle_alpha   90.00
_cell.angle_beta   90.00
_cell.angle_gamma   90.00
#
_symmetry.space_group_name_H-M   'P 1'
#
loop_
_entity.id
_entity.type
_entity.pdbx_description
1 polymer ?
#
loop_
_entity_poly.entity_id
_entity_poly.type
_entity_poly.pdbx_seq_one_letter_code
_entity_poly.pdbx_strand_id
1 'polypeptide(L)'
;MESESSVERLVFYPFAYALLDDELTNYCWYCLGDEESLKKCSGCSRAQFCGKKCQSLGWKDHKIECKALKELAGKNIPDVE
;
A
#
# COMPACT_ATOMS: atom_id res chain seq x y z
N MET A 1 -14.48 -28.79 -6.11
CA MET A 1 -14.94 -27.65 -6.92
C MET A 1 -14.02 -26.52 -6.55
N GLU A 2 -13.16 -26.15 -7.49
CA GLU A 2 -11.88 -25.51 -7.23
C GLU A 2 -12.07 -24.11 -6.65
N SER A 3 -11.53 -23.89 -5.46
CA SER A 3 -11.36 -22.57 -4.88
C SER A 3 -10.20 -21.88 -5.60
N GLU A 4 -10.49 -21.22 -6.73
CA GLU A 4 -9.56 -20.33 -7.42
C GLU A 4 -9.31 -19.08 -6.58
N SER A 5 -8.58 -19.27 -5.47
CA SER A 5 -7.87 -18.20 -4.76
C SER A 5 -6.65 -17.82 -5.61
N SER A 6 -6.88 -17.06 -6.68
CA SER A 6 -5.80 -16.43 -7.45
C SER A 6 -6.27 -15.06 -7.88
N VAL A 7 -6.51 -14.18 -6.92
CA VAL A 7 -6.70 -12.77 -7.24
C VAL A 7 -5.31 -12.21 -7.56
N GLU A 8 -4.96 -12.14 -8.84
CA GLU A 8 -3.86 -11.32 -9.31
C GLU A 8 -4.34 -9.86 -9.31
N ARG A 9 -4.17 -9.20 -8.17
CA ARG A 9 -4.85 -7.93 -7.87
C ARG A 9 -4.32 -6.70 -8.63
N LEU A 10 -3.32 -6.87 -9.49
CA LEU A 10 -2.89 -5.84 -10.44
C LEU A 10 -2.58 -6.48 -11.80
N VAL A 11 -3.49 -6.36 -12.76
CA VAL A 11 -3.37 -6.97 -14.10
C VAL A 11 -2.57 -6.08 -15.07
N PHE A 12 -2.42 -4.80 -14.74
CA PHE A 12 -1.67 -3.81 -15.50
C PHE A 12 -0.99 -2.84 -14.53
N TYR A 13 0.23 -2.40 -14.85
CA TYR A 13 0.98 -1.44 -14.04
C TYR A 13 0.81 -0.03 -14.65
N PRO A 14 -0.15 0.78 -14.16
CA PRO A 14 -0.39 2.11 -14.68
C PRO A 14 0.81 3.03 -14.42
N PHE A 15 0.84 4.17 -15.11
CA PHE A 15 1.91 5.15 -14.93
C PHE A 15 2.05 5.58 -13.46
N ALA A 16 0.93 5.79 -12.78
CA ALA A 16 0.84 6.03 -11.34
C ALA A 16 -0.54 5.59 -10.84
N TYR A 17 -0.61 5.22 -9.57
CA TYR A 17 -1.85 4.89 -8.86
C TYR A 17 -1.67 5.19 -7.37
N ALA A 18 -2.77 5.42 -6.68
CA ALA A 18 -2.81 5.61 -5.23
C ALA A 18 -4.13 5.08 -4.69
N LEU A 19 -4.15 4.70 -3.42
CA LEU A 19 -5.37 4.39 -2.69
C LEU A 19 -6.05 5.70 -2.25
N LEU A 20 -7.37 5.67 -2.14
CA LEU A 20 -8.12 6.70 -1.44
C LEU A 20 -7.76 6.68 0.05
N ASP A 21 -7.84 7.85 0.69
CA ASP A 21 -7.44 8.02 2.09
C ASP A 21 -8.17 7.07 3.05
N ASP A 22 -9.47 6.88 2.83
CA ASP A 22 -10.33 5.96 3.60
C ASP A 22 -9.95 4.49 3.42
N GLU A 23 -9.23 4.17 2.35
CA GLU A 23 -8.88 2.80 1.95
C GLU A 23 -7.42 2.43 2.25
N LEU A 24 -6.62 3.38 2.76
CA LEU A 24 -5.20 3.17 3.09
C LEU A 24 -4.97 2.05 4.12
N THR A 25 -5.98 1.69 4.91
CA THR A 25 -5.91 0.63 5.93
C THR A 25 -6.55 -0.69 5.54
N ASN A 26 -7.26 -0.73 4.42
CA ASN A 26 -8.05 -1.90 4.00
C ASN A 26 -7.40 -2.64 2.83
N TYR A 27 -6.60 -1.92 2.03
CA TYR A 27 -6.00 -2.44 0.81
C TYR A 27 -4.47 -2.40 0.83
N CYS A 28 -3.87 -3.34 0.13
CA CYS A 28 -2.43 -3.36 -0.14
C CYS A 28 -2.03 -2.20 -1.04
N TRP A 29 -1.04 -1.43 -0.62
CA TRP A 29 -0.53 -0.27 -1.37
C TRP A 29 0.19 -0.64 -2.67
N TYR A 30 0.56 -1.91 -2.85
CA TYR A 30 1.16 -2.38 -4.11
C TYR A 30 0.14 -3.07 -5.01
N CYS A 31 -0.53 -4.11 -4.52
CA CYS A 31 -1.41 -4.91 -5.37
C CYS A 31 -2.88 -4.47 -5.33
N LEU A 32 -3.23 -3.39 -4.61
CA LEU A 32 -4.62 -2.87 -4.51
C LEU A 32 -5.64 -3.88 -4.01
N GLY A 33 -5.16 -4.85 -3.23
CA GLY A 33 -5.97 -5.94 -2.75
C GLY A 33 -6.45 -5.81 -1.35
N ASP A 34 -7.71 -6.15 -1.13
CA ASP A 34 -8.23 -6.41 0.20
C ASP A 34 -7.61 -7.68 0.77
N GLU A 35 -7.12 -7.60 2.00
CA GLU A 35 -6.65 -8.74 2.78
C GLU A 35 -7.05 -8.55 4.23
N GLU A 36 -7.45 -9.64 4.88
CA GLU A 36 -7.78 -9.63 6.30
C GLU A 36 -6.59 -9.24 7.19
N SER A 37 -5.35 -9.44 6.74
CA SER A 37 -4.16 -9.27 7.59
C SER A 37 -2.97 -8.54 6.94
N LEU A 38 -3.19 -7.29 6.56
CA LEU A 38 -2.12 -6.43 6.04
C LEU A 38 -1.01 -6.16 7.07
N LYS A 39 0.24 -6.18 6.59
CA LYS A 39 1.45 -5.85 7.36
C LYS A 39 1.87 -4.41 7.09
N LYS A 40 2.06 -3.65 8.18
CA LYS A 40 2.59 -2.28 8.10
C LYS A 40 4.07 -2.28 7.73
N CYS A 41 4.48 -1.32 6.92
CA CYS A 41 5.88 -1.03 6.67
C CYS A 41 6.56 -0.62 7.98
N SER A 42 7.65 -1.28 8.36
CA SER A 42 8.39 -0.95 9.58
C SER A 42 9.10 0.41 9.53
N GLY A 43 9.31 0.96 8.34
CA GLY A 43 9.99 2.26 8.15
C GLY A 43 9.09 3.45 8.44
N CYS A 44 7.92 3.51 7.81
CA CYS A 44 6.99 4.63 7.91
C CYS A 44 5.78 4.35 8.81
N SER A 45 5.51 3.08 9.16
CA SER A 45 4.34 2.62 9.93
C SER A 45 2.96 3.00 9.35
N ARG A 46 2.93 3.54 8.13
CA ARG A 46 1.70 3.98 7.44
C ARG A 46 1.29 3.01 6.34
N ALA A 47 2.19 2.75 5.39
CA ALA A 47 1.90 1.89 4.25
C ALA A 47 1.64 0.45 4.67
N GLN A 48 0.69 -0.20 4.00
CA GLN A 48 0.24 -1.55 4.29
C GLN A 48 0.37 -2.46 3.07
N PHE A 49 0.87 -3.68 3.31
CA PHE A 49 1.14 -4.67 2.28
C PHE A 49 0.69 -6.06 2.73
N CYS A 50 0.30 -6.93 1.79
CA CYS A 50 -0.03 -8.33 2.11
C CYS A 50 1.14 -9.07 2.78
N GLY A 51 2.37 -8.67 2.47
CA GLY A 51 3.58 -9.22 3.08
C GLY A 51 4.84 -8.77 2.36
N LYS A 52 5.96 -9.46 2.64
CA LYS A 52 7.28 -9.12 2.11
C LYS A 52 7.31 -9.05 0.57
N LYS A 53 6.57 -9.92 -0.12
CA LYS A 53 6.51 -9.93 -1.59
C LYS A 53 5.96 -8.61 -2.13
N CYS A 54 4.77 -8.19 -1.69
CA CYS A 54 4.15 -6.93 -2.12
C CYS A 54 4.96 -5.72 -1.68
N GLN A 55 5.56 -5.75 -0.49
CA GLN A 55 6.43 -4.68 -0.02
C GLN A 55 7.67 -4.50 -0.92
N SER A 56 8.33 -5.60 -1.30
CA SER A 56 9.50 -5.55 -2.19
C SER A 56 9.14 -5.09 -3.60
N LEU A 57 8.00 -5.55 -4.13
CA LEU A 57 7.56 -5.16 -5.48
C LEU A 57 7.12 -3.70 -5.54
N GLY A 58 6.39 -3.21 -4.55
CA GLY A 58 6.01 -1.80 -4.43
C GLY A 58 7.12 -0.88 -3.94
N TRP A 59 8.29 -1.41 -3.60
CA TRP A 59 9.37 -0.62 -2.99
C TRP A 59 9.88 0.50 -3.91
N LYS A 60 9.86 0.31 -5.23
CA LYS A 60 10.32 1.32 -6.18
C LYS A 60 9.55 2.65 -6.02
N ASP A 61 8.24 2.55 -5.87
CA ASP A 61 7.35 3.71 -5.71
C ASP A 61 7.33 4.14 -4.24
N HIS A 62 7.12 3.17 -3.33
CA HIS A 62 7.00 3.41 -1.89
C HIS A 62 8.27 3.99 -1.27
N LYS A 63 9.48 3.77 -1.82
CA LYS A 63 10.73 4.25 -1.21
C LYS A 63 10.72 5.77 -0.98
N ILE A 64 10.20 6.54 -1.93
CA ILE A 64 10.15 7.99 -1.86
C ILE A 64 9.10 8.43 -0.83
N GLU A 65 7.90 7.84 -0.93
CA GLU A 65 6.79 8.06 0.00
C GLU A 65 7.16 7.68 1.44
N CYS A 66 7.84 6.56 1.64
CA CYS A 66 8.21 6.02 2.95
C CYS A 66 9.03 7.03 3.74
N LYS A 67 9.98 7.71 3.09
CA LYS A 67 10.76 8.76 3.71
C LYS A 67 9.87 9.95 4.09
N ALA A 68 9.03 10.42 3.17
CA ALA A 68 8.12 11.53 3.44
C ALA A 68 7.16 11.22 4.60
N LEU A 69 6.47 10.07 4.54
CA LEU A 69 5.53 9.61 5.55
C LEU A 69 6.18 9.44 6.92
N LYS A 70 7.44 8.98 6.99
CA LYS A 70 8.19 8.90 8.24
C LYS A 70 8.44 10.28 8.85
N GLU A 71 8.84 11.27 8.04
CA GLU A 71 9.08 12.66 8.50
C GLU A 71 7.79 13.41 8.87
N LEU A 72 6.67 12.96 8.31
CA LEU A 72 5.33 13.48 8.56
C LEU A 72 4.61 12.77 9.71
N ALA A 73 5.19 11.71 10.27
CA ALA A 73 4.62 10.99 11.40
C ALA A 73 4.37 11.94 12.57
N GLY A 74 3.10 12.14 12.94
CA GLY A 74 2.67 13.03 14.01
C GLY A 74 2.40 14.48 13.60
N LYS A 75 2.48 14.82 12.31
CA LYS A 75 2.06 16.12 11.77
C LYS A 75 0.67 16.01 11.16
N ASN A 76 -0.20 16.97 11.47
CA ASN A 76 -1.48 17.10 10.80
C ASN A 76 -1.23 17.78 9.43
N ILE A 77 -1.39 17.03 8.34
CA ILE A 77 -1.28 17.56 6.99
C ILE A 77 -2.69 17.96 6.59
N PRO A 78 -2.96 19.25 6.31
CA PRO A 78 -4.26 19.65 5.83
C PRO A 78 -4.52 18.99 4.47
N ASP A 79 -5.72 18.43 4.33
CA ASP A 79 -6.21 17.94 3.04
C ASP A 79 -6.27 19.13 2.08
N VAL A 80 -5.63 19.00 0.93
CA VAL A 80 -5.63 20.04 -0.11
C VAL A 80 -6.62 19.60 -1.18
N GLU A 81 -7.86 20.08 -1.04
CA GLU A 81 -8.89 19.98 -2.09
C GLU A 81 -8.53 20.84 -3.32
#